data_AF-A0A2C9U416-F1
#
_entry.id   AF-A0A2C9U416-F1
#
_cell.length_a   1.000
_cell.length_b   1.000
_cell.length_c   1.000
_cell.angle_alpha   90.00
_cell.angle_beta   90.00
_cell.angle_gamma   90.00
#
_symmetry.space_group_name_H-M   'P 1'
#
loop_
_entity.id
_entity.type
_entity.pdbx_description
1 polymer ?
#
loop_
_entity_poly.entity_id
_entity_poly.type
_entity_poly.pdbx_seq_one_letter_code
_entity_poly.pdbx_strand_id
1 'polypeptide(L)'
;GIPKFILISVHDYNLPSFLLSAAYFTGKRKAESEVLSKYPNSGVVLRPGFIYGRRRVDGFEIPLDLIGVPLERILRATENINKVFSSLPASDLLFAPPVSVDDVALAVINAVTDDDFFGIFTIEQIKEAAQKVKVLN
;
A
#
# COMPACT_ATOMS: atom_id res chain seq x y z
N GLY A 1 -20.18 18.55 0.39
CA GLY A 1 -18.88 18.10 -0.17
C GLY A 1 -18.54 16.72 0.36
N ILE A 2 -17.48 16.09 -0.14
CA ILE A 2 -16.97 14.84 0.44
C ILE A 2 -16.24 15.19 1.76
N PRO A 3 -16.60 14.61 2.91
CA PRO A 3 -16.00 15.00 4.20
C PRO A 3 -14.62 14.37 4.46
N LYS A 4 -14.39 13.17 3.92
CA LYS A 4 -13.19 12.35 4.16
C LYS A 4 -12.78 11.63 2.88
N PHE A 5 -11.49 11.53 2.61
CA PHE A 5 -10.96 10.77 1.47
C PHE A 5 -9.86 9.82 1.93
N ILE A 6 -10.02 8.53 1.61
CA ILE A 6 -9.09 7.48 2.03
C ILE A 6 -8.42 6.91 0.78
N LEU A 7 -7.10 7.04 0.70
CA LEU A 7 -6.27 6.56 -0.40
C LEU A 7 -5.48 5.32 0.04
N ILE A 8 -5.65 4.21 -0.70
CA ILE A 8 -4.76 3.05 -0.60
C ILE A 8 -3.56 3.30 -1.52
N SER A 9 -2.42 3.60 -0.93
CA SER A 9 -1.16 3.85 -1.60
C SER A 9 -0.24 2.62 -1.56
N VAL A 10 1.07 2.82 -1.41
CA VAL A 10 2.10 1.79 -1.37
C VAL A 10 3.19 2.17 -0.38
N HIS A 11 3.69 1.14 0.33
CA HIS A 11 4.84 1.23 1.22
C HIS A 11 6.04 1.91 0.56
N ASP A 12 6.85 2.58 1.37
CA ASP A 12 8.06 3.24 0.91
C ASP A 12 9.25 2.29 0.98
N TYR A 13 9.40 1.47 -0.06
CA TYR A 13 10.44 0.45 -0.17
C TYR A 13 11.88 1.02 -0.38
N ASN A 14 12.08 2.32 -0.13
CA ASN A 14 13.32 3.04 -0.39
C ASN A 14 13.94 2.71 -1.76
N LEU A 15 13.08 2.60 -2.77
CA LEU A 15 13.49 2.12 -4.09
C LEU A 15 14.47 3.13 -4.72
N PRO A 16 15.47 2.65 -5.46
CA PRO A 16 16.30 3.55 -6.25
C PRO A 16 15.44 4.38 -7.20
N SER A 17 15.90 5.60 -7.50
CA SER A 17 15.17 6.59 -8.28
C SER A 17 14.65 6.08 -9.63
N PHE A 18 15.34 5.14 -10.26
CA PHE A 18 14.92 4.54 -11.53
C PHE A 18 13.73 3.57 -11.40
N LEU A 19 13.49 2.98 -10.22
CA LEU A 19 12.29 2.19 -9.94
C LEU A 19 11.15 3.08 -9.45
N LEU A 20 11.46 4.14 -8.70
CA LEU A 20 10.49 5.16 -8.32
C LEU A 20 9.93 5.93 -9.53
N SER A 21 10.71 6.06 -10.62
CA SER A 21 10.27 6.65 -11.87
C SER A 21 9.28 5.78 -12.65
N ALA A 22 9.06 4.53 -12.24
CA ALA A 22 7.94 3.76 -12.74
C ALA A 22 6.63 4.51 -12.43
N ALA A 23 5.78 4.66 -13.45
CA ALA A 23 4.55 5.45 -13.38
C ALA A 23 3.64 5.07 -12.19
N TYR A 24 3.72 3.82 -11.72
CA TYR A 24 3.02 3.33 -10.54
C TYR A 24 3.40 4.10 -9.26
N PHE A 25 4.67 4.10 -8.86
CA PHE A 25 5.10 4.74 -7.60
C PHE A 25 5.00 6.25 -7.66
N THR A 26 5.41 6.86 -8.78
CA THR A 26 5.26 8.30 -9.00
C THR A 26 3.79 8.73 -8.97
N GLY A 27 2.89 7.96 -9.60
CA GLY A 27 1.45 8.22 -9.59
C GLY A 27 0.85 8.13 -8.18
N LYS A 28 1.23 7.11 -7.41
CA LYS A 28 0.83 6.97 -6.00
C LYS A 28 1.27 8.18 -5.17
N ARG A 29 2.54 8.58 -5.24
CA ARG A 29 3.06 9.74 -4.49
C ARG A 29 2.37 11.05 -4.87
N LYS A 30 2.08 11.29 -6.16
CA LYS A 30 1.28 12.45 -6.59
C LYS A 30 -0.13 12.44 -6.00
N ALA A 31 -0.81 11.28 -6.03
CA ALA A 31 -2.14 11.15 -5.43
C ALA A 31 -2.13 11.40 -3.91
N GLU A 32 -1.09 10.98 -3.20
CA GLU A 32 -0.93 11.28 -1.77
C GLU A 32 -0.84 12.78 -1.52
N SER A 33 -0.01 13.50 -2.28
CA SER A 33 0.12 14.96 -2.16
C SER A 33 -1.20 15.67 -2.41
N GLU A 34 -1.96 15.26 -3.43
CA GLU A 34 -3.27 15.84 -3.74
C GLU A 34 -4.30 15.59 -2.62
N VAL A 35 -4.33 14.37 -2.05
CA VAL A 35 -5.24 14.04 -0.96
C VAL A 35 -4.92 14.86 0.29
N LEU A 36 -3.65 14.92 0.69
CA LEU A 36 -3.24 15.65 1.89
C LEU A 36 -3.37 17.17 1.71
N SER A 37 -3.23 17.68 0.48
CA SER A 37 -3.47 19.11 0.19
C SER A 37 -4.97 19.47 0.23
N LYS A 38 -5.85 18.62 -0.31
CA LYS A 38 -7.30 18.88 -0.34
C LYS A 38 -8.00 18.57 0.98
N TYR A 39 -7.46 17.64 1.75
CA TYR A 39 -8.03 17.15 3.01
C TYR A 39 -6.98 17.18 4.12
N PRO A 40 -6.48 18.36 4.55
CA PRO A 40 -5.36 18.47 5.49
C PRO A 40 -5.65 17.82 6.87
N ASN A 41 -6.91 17.82 7.30
CA ASN A 41 -7.35 17.31 8.60
C ASN A 41 -8.29 16.10 8.48
N SER A 42 -8.48 15.55 7.28
CA SER A 42 -9.39 14.41 7.07
C SER A 42 -8.92 13.43 6.00
N GLY A 43 -7.86 13.74 5.26
CA GLY A 43 -7.28 12.87 4.25
C GLY A 43 -6.52 11.73 4.93
N VAL A 44 -6.74 10.51 4.48
CA VAL A 44 -6.06 9.31 4.98
C VAL A 44 -5.31 8.66 3.84
N VAL A 45 -4.04 8.34 4.07
CA VAL A 45 -3.19 7.60 3.15
C VAL A 45 -2.71 6.34 3.86
N LEU A 46 -3.15 5.18 3.41
CA LEU A 46 -2.65 3.89 3.88
C LEU A 46 -1.51 3.44 2.95
N ARG A 47 -0.32 3.17 3.47
CA ARG A 47 0.84 2.67 2.71
C ARG A 47 1.13 1.19 3.04
N PRO A 48 0.29 0.25 2.57
CA PRO A 48 0.51 -1.17 2.80
C PRO A 48 1.73 -1.69 2.01
N GLY A 49 2.30 -2.79 2.51
CA GLY A 49 3.20 -3.64 1.74
C GLY A 49 2.43 -4.45 0.69
N PHE A 50 2.94 -5.63 0.33
CA PHE A 50 2.20 -6.52 -0.57
C PHE A 50 0.87 -6.93 0.07
N ILE A 51 -0.25 -6.67 -0.62
CA ILE A 51 -1.58 -7.03 -0.13
C ILE A 51 -1.91 -8.45 -0.59
N TYR A 52 -2.21 -9.34 0.35
CA TYR A 52 -2.57 -10.74 0.09
C TYR A 52 -3.96 -11.09 0.63
N GLY A 53 -4.50 -12.24 0.21
CA GLY A 53 -5.84 -12.70 0.59
C GLY A 53 -6.69 -13.04 -0.62
N ARG A 54 -7.99 -13.30 -0.43
CA ARG A 54 -8.89 -13.69 -1.52
C ARG A 54 -9.69 -12.48 -2.01
N ARG A 55 -9.63 -12.20 -3.31
CA ARG A 55 -10.48 -11.23 -4.00
C ARG A 55 -11.71 -11.97 -4.54
N ARG A 56 -12.92 -11.50 -4.25
CA ARG A 56 -14.11 -11.93 -4.98
C ARG A 56 -14.29 -11.07 -6.22
N VAL A 57 -14.22 -11.68 -7.41
CA VAL A 57 -14.57 -11.05 -8.68
C VAL A 57 -15.58 -11.98 -9.37
N ASP A 58 -16.76 -11.45 -9.71
CA ASP A 58 -17.83 -12.18 -10.39
C ASP A 58 -18.23 -13.53 -9.73
N GLY A 59 -18.23 -13.58 -8.40
CA GLY A 59 -18.59 -14.79 -7.63
C GLY A 59 -17.46 -15.81 -7.46
N PHE A 60 -16.28 -15.56 -8.01
CA PHE A 60 -15.10 -16.41 -7.86
C PHE A 60 -14.10 -15.80 -6.87
N GLU A 61 -13.56 -16.65 -5.98
CA GLU A 61 -12.47 -16.28 -5.08
C GLU A 61 -11.12 -16.44 -5.78
N ILE A 62 -10.53 -15.31 -6.19
CA ILE A 62 -9.22 -15.24 -6.81
C ILE A 62 -8.19 -14.91 -5.72
N PRO A 63 -7.16 -15.74 -5.49
CA PRO A 63 -6.04 -15.36 -4.63
C PRO A 63 -5.37 -14.10 -5.18
N LEU A 64 -5.22 -13.05 -4.36
CA LEU A 64 -4.51 -11.81 -4.72
C LEU A 64 -3.03 -12.06 -5.04
N ASP A 65 -2.50 -13.22 -4.64
CA ASP A 65 -1.16 -13.71 -4.97
C ASP A 65 -0.95 -13.87 -6.49
N LEU A 66 -2.03 -14.01 -7.28
CA LEU A 66 -2.01 -14.11 -8.75
C LEU A 66 -1.90 -12.77 -9.47
N ILE A 67 -1.67 -11.66 -8.78
CA ILE A 67 -1.17 -10.43 -9.41
C ILE A 67 0.36 -10.57 -9.48
N GLY A 68 0.81 -11.56 -10.26
CA GLY A 68 2.23 -11.83 -10.55
C GLY A 68 2.85 -10.81 -11.50
N VAL A 69 2.06 -9.97 -12.17
CA VAL A 69 2.55 -9.02 -13.18
C VAL A 69 3.52 -7.95 -12.64
N PRO A 70 3.34 -7.36 -11.44
CA PRO A 70 4.31 -6.43 -10.85
C PRO A 70 5.61 -7.14 -10.48
N LEU A 71 5.53 -8.32 -9.86
CA LEU A 71 6.71 -9.09 -9.48
C LEU A 71 7.45 -9.62 -10.72
N GLU A 72 6.74 -10.14 -11.72
CA GLU A 72 7.31 -10.56 -13.00
C GLU A 72 7.93 -9.38 -13.76
N ARG A 73 7.35 -8.18 -13.69
CA ARG A 73 7.97 -6.97 -14.29
C ARG A 73 9.21 -6.54 -13.54
N ILE A 74 9.21 -6.63 -12.21
CA ILE A 74 10.41 -6.38 -11.38
C ILE A 74 11.48 -7.42 -11.71
N LEU A 75 11.11 -8.70 -11.75
CA LEU A 75 12.00 -9.82 -12.06
C LEU A 75 12.59 -9.71 -13.48
N ARG A 76 11.78 -9.40 -14.50
CA ARG A 76 12.25 -9.18 -15.88
C ARG A 76 13.07 -7.90 -16.02
N ALA A 77 12.75 -6.85 -15.27
CA ALA A 77 13.61 -5.67 -15.20
C ALA A 77 14.96 -6.01 -14.56
N THR A 78 14.99 -6.94 -13.60
CA THR A 78 16.21 -7.39 -12.94
C THR A 78 17.06 -8.37 -13.76
N GLU A 79 16.48 -9.18 -14.64
CA GLU A 79 17.23 -10.12 -15.52
C GLU A 79 18.19 -9.40 -16.48
N ASN A 80 17.87 -8.17 -16.89
CA ASN A 80 18.77 -7.33 -17.70
C ASN A 80 19.85 -6.60 -16.88
N ILE A 81 19.83 -6.72 -15.55
CA ILE A 81 20.58 -5.91 -14.59
C ILE A 81 21.52 -6.78 -13.72
N ASN A 82 22.03 -7.90 -14.23
CA ASN A 82 22.99 -8.76 -13.52
C ASN A 82 24.30 -8.05 -13.07
N LYS A 83 24.52 -6.76 -13.38
CA LYS A 83 25.65 -5.94 -12.91
C LYS A 83 25.31 -4.83 -11.89
N VAL A 84 24.04 -4.50 -11.65
CA VAL A 84 23.64 -3.37 -10.76
C VAL A 84 22.91 -3.86 -9.49
N PHE A 85 22.79 -5.16 -9.30
CA PHE A 85 22.15 -5.76 -8.12
C PHE A 85 22.86 -5.50 -6.79
N SER A 86 24.13 -5.08 -6.80
CA SER A 86 24.88 -4.75 -5.59
C SER A 86 24.49 -3.40 -4.97
N SER A 87 23.66 -2.59 -5.63
CA SER A 87 23.28 -1.25 -5.15
C SER A 87 21.78 -1.05 -4.87
N LEU A 88 20.96 -2.08 -5.06
CA LEU A 88 19.59 -2.06 -4.56
C LEU A 88 19.65 -2.25 -3.03
N PRO A 89 18.97 -1.42 -2.23
CA PRO A 89 18.67 -1.79 -0.85
C PRO A 89 17.70 -2.97 -0.91
N ALA A 90 18.24 -4.17 -1.13
CA ALA A 90 17.50 -5.41 -1.26
C ALA A 90 16.75 -5.76 0.01
N SER A 91 17.10 -5.13 1.14
CA SER A 91 16.48 -5.35 2.43
C SER A 91 15.01 -4.94 2.44
N ASP A 92 14.65 -3.70 2.13
CA ASP A 92 13.27 -3.24 2.38
C ASP A 92 12.24 -3.85 1.43
N LEU A 93 12.61 -4.09 0.16
CA LEU A 93 11.72 -4.72 -0.81
C LEU A 93 11.42 -6.19 -0.48
N LEU A 94 12.35 -6.90 0.16
CA LEU A 94 12.17 -8.29 0.59
C LEU A 94 11.61 -8.43 2.02
N PHE A 95 11.84 -7.45 2.89
CA PHE A 95 11.50 -7.54 4.32
C PHE A 95 10.23 -6.79 4.74
N ALA A 96 9.68 -5.89 3.91
CA ALA A 96 8.43 -5.23 4.28
C ALA A 96 7.31 -6.28 4.39
N PRO A 97 6.67 -6.43 5.56
CA PRO A 97 5.76 -7.52 5.79
C PRO A 97 4.50 -7.38 4.92
N PRO A 98 3.99 -8.47 4.32
CA PRO A 98 2.74 -8.41 3.60
C PRO A 98 1.58 -8.06 4.56
N VAL A 99 0.52 -7.48 4.00
CA VAL A 99 -0.67 -7.04 4.75
C VAL A 99 -1.88 -7.77 4.19
N SER A 100 -2.73 -8.33 5.05
CA SER A 100 -3.93 -9.00 4.58
C SER A 100 -4.92 -7.97 4.03
N VAL A 101 -5.70 -8.35 3.02
CA VAL A 101 -6.77 -7.49 2.48
C VAL A 101 -7.79 -7.14 3.56
N ASP A 102 -8.03 -8.05 4.52
CA ASP A 102 -8.93 -7.83 5.65
C ASP A 102 -8.39 -6.76 6.61
N ASP A 103 -7.08 -6.77 6.92
CA ASP A 103 -6.49 -5.73 7.76
C ASP A 103 -6.52 -4.36 7.07
N VAL A 104 -6.28 -4.30 5.75
CA VAL A 104 -6.44 -3.05 4.99
C VAL A 104 -7.90 -2.58 5.05
N ALA A 105 -8.88 -3.47 4.85
CA ALA A 105 -10.29 -3.12 4.91
C ALA A 105 -10.73 -2.64 6.29
N LEU A 106 -10.26 -3.29 7.36
CA LEU A 106 -10.56 -2.88 8.73
C LEU A 106 -9.88 -1.56 9.10
N ALA A 107 -8.66 -1.31 8.61
CA ALA A 107 -8.03 0.00 8.76
C ALA A 107 -8.81 1.11 8.02
N VAL A 108 -9.39 0.80 6.86
CA VAL A 108 -10.31 1.72 6.17
C VAL A 108 -11.58 1.95 7.00
N ILE A 109 -12.16 0.91 7.61
CA ILE A 109 -13.32 1.07 8.50
C ILE A 109 -12.95 1.98 9.69
N ASN A 110 -11.82 1.73 10.34
CA ASN A 110 -11.33 2.58 11.42
C ASN A 110 -11.19 4.04 10.95
N ALA A 111 -10.59 4.24 9.78
CA ALA A 111 -10.44 5.56 9.18
C ALA A 111 -11.79 6.25 8.87
N VAL A 112 -12.84 5.50 8.56
CA VAL A 112 -14.18 6.06 8.35
C VAL A 112 -14.85 6.45 9.67
N THR A 113 -14.63 5.67 10.74
CA THR A 113 -15.35 5.85 12.02
C THR A 113 -14.64 6.74 13.03
N ASP A 114 -13.31 6.89 12.92
CA ASP A 114 -12.46 7.68 13.80
C ASP A 114 -12.06 8.98 13.09
N ASP A 115 -12.65 10.11 13.50
CA ASP A 115 -12.38 11.42 12.91
C ASP A 115 -10.94 11.91 13.16
N ASP A 116 -10.29 11.45 14.22
CA ASP A 116 -8.90 11.78 14.54
C ASP A 116 -7.90 10.92 13.73
N PHE A 117 -8.39 9.93 12.98
CA PHE A 117 -7.59 9.12 12.09
C PHE A 117 -7.42 9.81 10.73
N PHE A 118 -6.37 10.63 10.59
CA PHE A 118 -5.96 11.30 9.35
C PHE A 118 -4.43 11.37 9.21
N GLY A 119 -3.94 11.58 7.98
CA GLY A 119 -2.51 11.59 7.64
C GLY A 119 -2.06 10.31 6.93
N ILE A 120 -0.76 9.99 7.07
CA ILE A 120 -0.11 8.85 6.40
C ILE A 120 0.12 7.73 7.42
N PHE A 121 -0.24 6.50 7.06
CA PHE A 121 -0.15 5.33 7.93
C PHE A 121 0.75 4.24 7.32
N THR A 122 1.67 3.72 8.14
CA THR A 122 2.59 2.62 7.78
C THR A 122 1.91 1.26 7.87
N ILE A 123 2.65 0.19 7.54
CA ILE A 123 2.16 -1.19 7.61
C ILE A 123 1.74 -1.56 9.03
N GLU A 124 2.55 -1.18 10.02
CA GLU A 124 2.32 -1.45 11.44
C GLU A 124 1.05 -0.74 11.90
N GLN A 125 0.91 0.55 11.56
CA GLN A 125 -0.25 1.35 11.93
C GLN A 125 -1.54 0.87 11.25
N ILE A 126 -1.46 0.33 10.02
CA ILE A 126 -2.60 -0.33 9.37
C ILE A 126 -3.03 -1.56 10.18
N LYS A 127 -2.09 -2.40 10.62
CA LYS A 127 -2.40 -3.58 11.43
C LYS A 127 -2.99 -3.19 12.80
N GLU A 128 -2.43 -2.16 13.44
CA GLU A 128 -2.96 -1.63 14.70
C GLU A 128 -4.38 -1.11 14.56
N ALA A 129 -4.65 -0.30 13.52
CA ALA A 129 -5.99 0.21 13.22
C ALA A 129 -6.98 -0.93 12.96
N ALA A 130 -6.56 -1.97 12.24
CA ALA A 130 -7.38 -3.16 12.01
C ALA A 130 -7.73 -3.91 13.31
N GLN A 131 -6.77 -4.07 14.22
CA GLN A 131 -6.99 -4.74 15.51
C GLN A 131 -7.98 -3.97 16.40
N LYS A 132 -7.92 -2.63 16.41
CA LYS A 132 -8.88 -1.81 17.16
C LYS A 132 -10.33 -2.12 16.75
N VAL A 133 -10.60 -2.29 15.46
CA VAL A 133 -11.95 -2.61 14.97
C VAL A 133 -12.36 -4.05 15.31
N LYS A 134 -11.43 -5.02 15.26
CA LYS A 134 -11.74 -6.42 15.63
C LYS A 134 -12.13 -6.59 17.09
N VAL A 135 -11.59 -5.78 17.99
CA VAL A 135 -11.91 -5.82 19.43
C VAL A 135 -13.29 -5.24 19.75
N LEU A 136 -13.82 -4.38 18.87
CA LEU A 136 -15.10 -3.70 19.04
C LEU A 136 -16.31 -4.48 18.48
N ASN A 137 -16.07 -5.59 17.76
CA ASN A 137 -17.09 -6.45 17.14
C ASN A 137 -17.07 -7.86 17.75
#